data_AF-A0AAD5E5C8-F1
#
_entry.id   AF-A0AAD5E5C8-F1
#
_cell.length_a   1.000
_cell.length_b   1.000
_cell.length_c   1.000
_cell.angle_alpha   90.00
_cell.angle_beta   90.00
_cell.angle_gamma   90.00
#
_symmetry.space_group_name_H-M   'P 1'
#
loop_
_entity.id
_entity.type
_entity.pdbx_description
1 polymer ?
#
loop_
_entity_poly.entity_id
_entity_poly.type
_entity_poly.pdbx_seq_one_letter_code
_entity_poly.pdbx_strand_id
1 'polypeptide(L)'
;MILSKGARSTITFTQRAYIHSRSGAQHYGKGALGTLSLLGAASAMTLAALYHNSPALNEAVKNDDKQRFTQTKLHFTAIDPSDNRPFEILSQKAINAIMRSGEVAYKFAQPIKNVSGVYVNSLRSNEPIEDHYSVDTIGSTKLIAGVYDGHIGPQCSILIKRKIPIYVAQHLEKLPMTKSIEKVMGALSSAFEELDSHIQQRFIDIFPKDISKLSAGDIRSAVTSRPDQAETRRIIEEAIHGSCASVAYVDGDDVYTANTGDSRSVVVSVDKDGKWHGRRLVDEQTPARPAWRKFMESQHPASETNGLIKRNRVFGLIAVGGAFGDIMYKVPVEYQTAVLPNIPADIYRRFARYHHRIIANYRTPPYLYSKPIVTHHKLEENDRFIVVASDGLWWYTGKEDEHSPDGDQAVADILSKWKDDESDELPNPSTHLMKHAFILRRRYDLPDSAPFDESVEISKLLTKQPSRGFRDDITIVVIQLGKEGKSMTDPGRYGEIIEGQEVDVKCPKLYNPSKKGWW
;
A
#
# COMPACT_ATOMS: atom_id res chain seq x y z
N MET A 1 9.76 -23.92 -47.67
CA MET A 1 9.87 -22.76 -46.76
C MET A 1 8.79 -22.92 -45.70
N ILE A 2 9.18 -23.32 -44.49
CA ILE A 2 8.26 -23.82 -43.46
C ILE A 2 7.66 -22.64 -42.70
N LEU A 3 6.33 -22.61 -42.68
CA LEU A 3 5.44 -21.66 -42.01
C LEU A 3 5.71 -21.58 -40.49
N SER A 4 5.63 -20.36 -39.97
CA SER A 4 5.80 -20.00 -38.56
C SER A 4 4.82 -20.76 -37.65
N LYS A 5 5.37 -21.45 -36.64
CA LYS A 5 4.59 -21.97 -35.51
C LYS A 5 4.08 -20.79 -34.67
N GLY A 6 2.79 -20.46 -34.79
CA GLY A 6 2.11 -19.55 -33.87
C GLY A 6 2.10 -20.14 -32.46
N ALA A 7 2.44 -19.32 -31.47
CA ALA A 7 2.36 -19.68 -30.06
C ALA A 7 0.89 -19.98 -29.69
N ARG A 8 0.61 -21.23 -29.32
CA ARG A 8 -0.68 -21.66 -28.78
C ARG A 8 -0.66 -21.47 -27.27
N SER A 9 -1.49 -20.59 -26.74
CA SER A 9 -1.80 -20.54 -25.31
C SER A 9 -2.82 -21.64 -24.99
N THR A 10 -2.36 -22.75 -24.42
CA THR A 10 -3.23 -23.83 -23.94
C THR A 10 -3.65 -23.51 -22.51
N ILE A 11 -4.91 -23.15 -22.28
CA ILE A 11 -5.49 -23.07 -20.93
C ILE A 11 -6.11 -24.44 -20.63
N THR A 12 -5.53 -25.15 -19.67
CA THR A 12 -6.08 -26.42 -19.18
C THR A 12 -7.14 -26.13 -18.11
N PHE A 13 -8.36 -26.60 -18.31
CA PHE A 13 -9.44 -26.48 -17.33
C PHE A 13 -9.56 -27.76 -16.51
N THR A 14 -9.60 -27.64 -15.19
CA THR A 14 -10.04 -28.72 -14.30
C THR A 14 -11.38 -28.38 -13.69
N GLN A 15 -12.41 -29.19 -13.97
CA GLN A 15 -13.73 -29.09 -13.36
C GLN A 15 -13.73 -29.88 -12.04
N ARG A 16 -14.06 -29.23 -10.92
CA ARG A 16 -14.40 -29.89 -9.65
C ARG A 16 -15.83 -29.52 -9.27
N ALA A 17 -16.72 -30.51 -9.25
CA ALA A 17 -18.08 -30.34 -8.74
C ALA A 17 -18.07 -30.56 -7.22
N TYR A 18 -18.52 -29.57 -6.46
CA TYR A 18 -18.71 -29.68 -5.01
C TYR A 18 -20.19 -29.92 -4.73
N ILE A 19 -20.53 -31.09 -4.18
CA ILE A 19 -21.87 -31.41 -3.71
C ILE A 19 -21.88 -31.19 -2.20
N HIS A 20 -22.73 -30.28 -1.71
CA HIS A 20 -22.99 -30.12 -0.28
C HIS A 20 -24.30 -30.82 0.06
N SER A 21 -24.23 -31.84 0.94
CA SER A 21 -25.43 -32.36 1.60
C SER A 21 -25.73 -31.54 2.86
N ARG A 22 -27.00 -31.47 3.26
CA ARG A 22 -27.44 -30.83 4.53
C ARG A 22 -26.85 -31.47 5.80
N SER A 23 -26.05 -32.53 5.68
CA SER A 23 -25.39 -33.23 6.79
C SER A 23 -23.89 -32.90 6.96
N GLY A 24 -23.34 -31.94 6.20
CA GLY A 24 -21.97 -31.46 6.40
C GLY A 24 -20.86 -32.38 5.89
N ALA A 25 -21.19 -33.44 5.13
CA ALA A 25 -20.19 -34.30 4.49
C ALA A 25 -19.88 -33.80 3.07
N GLN A 26 -18.60 -33.51 2.79
CA GLN A 26 -18.10 -33.26 1.44
C GLN A 26 -17.83 -34.60 0.74
N HIS A 27 -18.52 -34.88 -0.37
CA HIS A 27 -18.18 -36.00 -1.25
C HIS A 27 -17.39 -35.50 -2.48
N TYR A 28 -16.26 -36.15 -2.74
CA TYR A 28 -15.36 -35.86 -3.86
C TYR A 28 -15.75 -36.72 -5.08
N GLY A 29 -16.37 -36.12 -6.09
CA GLY A 29 -16.47 -36.73 -7.42
C GLY A 29 -15.23 -36.42 -8.25
N LYS A 30 -14.60 -37.44 -8.85
CA LYS A 30 -13.51 -37.23 -9.83
C LYS A 30 -14.10 -36.55 -11.08
N GLY A 31 -13.75 -35.29 -11.30
CA GLY A 31 -14.10 -34.57 -12.54
C GLY A 31 -13.22 -35.02 -13.71
N ALA A 32 -13.78 -35.02 -14.92
CA ALA A 32 -13.07 -35.33 -16.16
C ALA A 32 -12.03 -34.24 -16.47
N LEU A 33 -10.81 -34.64 -16.87
CA LEU A 33 -9.84 -33.74 -17.49
C LEU A 33 -10.28 -33.48 -18.94
N GLY A 34 -10.59 -32.23 -19.27
CA GLY A 34 -10.78 -31.79 -20.65
C GLY A 34 -9.66 -30.85 -21.08
N THR A 35 -8.84 -31.26 -22.04
CA THR A 35 -7.93 -30.35 -22.76
C THR A 35 -8.67 -29.77 -23.97
N LEU A 36 -9.01 -28.48 -23.92
CA LEU A 36 -9.56 -27.76 -25.08
C LEU A 36 -8.46 -26.90 -25.70
N SER A 37 -7.92 -27.31 -26.85
CA SER A 37 -7.02 -26.49 -27.66
C SER A 37 -7.84 -25.56 -28.55
N LEU A 38 -7.99 -24.29 -28.17
CA LEU A 38 -8.73 -23.30 -28.94
C LEU A 38 -7.88 -22.68 -30.05
N LEU A 39 -8.41 -22.73 -31.28
CA LEU A 39 -7.99 -21.88 -32.40
C LEU A 39 -8.92 -20.66 -32.42
N GLY A 40 -8.39 -19.47 -32.14
CA GLY A 40 -9.07 -18.20 -32.38
C GLY A 40 -9.92 -17.67 -31.21
N ALA A 41 -10.11 -16.34 -31.23
CA ALA A 41 -10.66 -15.49 -30.19
C ALA A 41 -12.14 -15.79 -29.83
N ALA A 42 -12.37 -16.82 -29.02
CA ALA A 42 -13.60 -16.94 -28.25
C ALA A 42 -13.37 -16.33 -26.86
N SER A 43 -14.20 -15.37 -26.45
CA SER A 43 -14.13 -14.80 -25.10
C SER A 43 -14.42 -15.88 -24.06
N ALA A 44 -13.84 -15.78 -22.85
CA ALA A 44 -14.06 -16.75 -21.78
C ALA A 44 -15.57 -16.90 -21.41
N MET A 45 -16.37 -15.86 -21.64
CA MET A 45 -17.84 -15.91 -21.52
C MET A 45 -18.50 -16.82 -22.57
N THR A 46 -18.01 -16.84 -23.82
CA THR A 46 -18.49 -17.77 -24.85
C THR A 46 -18.15 -19.21 -24.49
N LEU A 47 -17.02 -19.49 -23.81
CA LEU A 47 -16.69 -20.82 -23.30
C LEU A 47 -17.67 -21.30 -22.23
N ALA A 48 -18.01 -20.43 -21.26
CA ALA A 48 -18.97 -20.77 -20.20
C ALA A 48 -20.39 -21.01 -20.76
N ALA A 49 -20.78 -20.26 -21.79
CA ALA A 49 -22.07 -20.39 -22.48
C ALA A 49 -22.14 -21.62 -23.40
N LEU A 50 -21.08 -21.91 -24.18
CA LEU A 50 -20.99 -23.11 -25.03
C LEU A 50 -21.00 -24.40 -24.19
N TYR A 51 -20.38 -24.40 -23.01
CA TYR A 51 -20.39 -25.57 -22.12
C TYR A 51 -21.68 -25.74 -21.31
N HIS A 52 -22.41 -24.65 -20.99
CA HIS A 52 -23.76 -24.74 -20.40
C HIS A 52 -24.76 -25.47 -21.32
N ASN A 53 -24.53 -25.44 -22.64
CA ASN A 53 -25.34 -26.13 -23.64
C ASN A 53 -24.76 -27.48 -24.09
N SER A 54 -23.78 -28.03 -23.38
CA SER A 54 -23.22 -29.35 -23.71
C SER A 54 -24.25 -30.48 -23.45
N PRO A 55 -24.52 -31.38 -24.41
CA PRO A 55 -25.44 -32.51 -24.24
C PRO A 55 -25.11 -33.40 -23.03
N ALA A 56 -23.83 -33.46 -22.64
CA ALA A 56 -23.36 -34.23 -21.49
C ALA A 56 -23.85 -33.69 -20.12
N LEU A 57 -24.16 -32.39 -20.03
CA LEU A 57 -24.78 -31.79 -18.84
C LEU A 57 -26.29 -32.06 -18.78
N ASN A 58 -26.95 -32.21 -19.94
CA ASN A 58 -28.36 -32.57 -20.03
C ASN A 58 -28.63 -34.07 -19.75
N GLU A 59 -27.63 -34.95 -19.89
CA GLU A 59 -27.75 -36.35 -19.48
C GLU A 59 -27.65 -36.54 -17.95
N ALA A 60 -26.89 -35.69 -17.25
CA ALA A 60 -26.77 -35.77 -15.79
C ALA A 60 -28.03 -35.32 -15.03
N VAL A 61 -28.96 -34.62 -15.69
CA VAL A 61 -30.21 -34.10 -15.11
C VAL A 61 -31.42 -35.01 -15.36
N LYS A 62 -31.23 -36.16 -16.03
CA LYS A 62 -32.32 -37.10 -16.37
C LYS A 62 -32.58 -38.23 -15.38
N ASN A 63 -31.81 -38.35 -14.29
CA ASN A 63 -32.09 -39.33 -13.24
C ASN A 63 -32.60 -38.64 -11.98
N ASP A 64 -33.73 -39.13 -11.48
CA ASP A 64 -34.55 -38.62 -10.37
C ASP A 64 -33.76 -38.08 -9.17
N ASP A 65 -33.90 -36.77 -8.91
CA ASP A 65 -34.12 -36.17 -7.57
C ASP A 65 -34.09 -34.63 -7.67
N LYS A 66 -35.20 -34.03 -8.15
CA LYS A 66 -35.33 -32.57 -8.35
C LYS A 66 -35.47 -31.75 -7.06
N GLN A 67 -35.19 -32.29 -5.86
CA GLN A 67 -35.38 -31.57 -4.59
C GLN A 67 -34.17 -31.52 -3.64
N ARG A 68 -32.96 -31.97 -4.05
CA ARG A 68 -31.80 -32.01 -3.13
C ARG A 68 -30.61 -31.11 -3.45
N PHE A 69 -30.66 -30.29 -4.49
CA PHE A 69 -29.49 -29.51 -4.92
C PHE A 69 -29.77 -28.01 -4.81
N THR A 70 -29.06 -27.36 -3.87
CA THR A 70 -28.98 -25.89 -3.80
C THR A 70 -27.61 -25.46 -4.30
N GLN A 71 -27.60 -24.78 -5.45
CA GLN A 71 -26.51 -24.00 -6.03
C GLN A 71 -25.17 -24.75 -6.24
N THR A 72 -25.00 -25.35 -7.41
CA THR A 72 -23.69 -25.82 -7.89
C THR A 72 -22.82 -24.61 -8.26
N LYS A 73 -21.86 -24.22 -7.41
CA LYS A 73 -20.80 -23.27 -7.79
C LYS A 73 -19.75 -24.03 -8.61
N LEU A 74 -19.71 -23.80 -9.92
CA LEU A 74 -18.64 -24.30 -10.79
C LEU A 74 -17.40 -23.45 -10.58
N HIS A 75 -16.35 -24.04 -9.99
CA HIS A 75 -15.03 -23.42 -9.89
C HIS A 75 -14.17 -23.88 -11.08
N PHE A 76 -13.83 -22.94 -11.97
CA PHE A 76 -12.89 -23.19 -13.06
C PHE A 76 -11.49 -22.80 -12.61
N THR A 77 -10.60 -23.79 -12.50
CA THR A 77 -9.18 -23.55 -12.24
C THR A 77 -8.42 -23.56 -13.55
N ALA A 78 -7.66 -22.49 -13.79
CA ALA A 78 -6.75 -22.35 -14.92
C ALA A 78 -5.29 -22.37 -14.44
N ILE A 79 -4.39 -22.81 -15.33
CA ILE A 79 -2.95 -22.86 -15.09
C ILE A 79 -2.27 -21.95 -16.12
N ASP A 80 -1.41 -21.04 -15.66
CA ASP A 80 -0.62 -20.19 -16.54
C ASP A 80 0.64 -20.97 -17.00
N PRO A 81 0.93 -21.07 -18.31
CA PRO A 81 2.12 -21.78 -18.80
C PRO A 81 3.45 -21.23 -18.25
N SER A 82 3.47 -19.94 -17.84
CA SER A 82 4.64 -19.29 -17.24
C SER A 82 4.71 -19.46 -15.70
N ASP A 83 3.61 -19.86 -15.08
CA ASP A 83 3.50 -20.05 -13.63
C ASP A 83 2.40 -21.07 -13.30
N ASN A 84 2.84 -22.26 -12.88
CA ASN A 84 1.98 -23.41 -12.61
C ASN A 84 1.04 -23.25 -11.42
N ARG A 85 1.07 -22.12 -10.70
CA ARG A 85 0.12 -21.85 -9.60
C ARG A 85 -1.30 -21.67 -10.15
N PRO A 86 -2.28 -22.43 -9.62
CA PRO A 86 -3.67 -22.34 -10.10
C PRO A 86 -4.29 -20.98 -9.76
N PHE A 87 -5.21 -20.54 -10.60
CA PHE A 87 -6.02 -19.34 -10.38
C PHE A 87 -7.48 -19.58 -10.80
N GLU A 88 -8.39 -18.77 -10.26
CA GLU A 88 -9.80 -18.82 -10.62
C GLU A 88 -10.11 -17.72 -11.64
N ILE A 89 -10.82 -18.05 -12.72
CA ILE A 89 -11.31 -17.04 -13.66
C ILE A 89 -12.57 -16.41 -13.08
N LEU A 90 -12.52 -15.10 -12.87
CA LEU A 90 -13.62 -14.31 -12.32
C LEU A 90 -14.47 -13.71 -13.45
N SER A 91 -15.76 -13.55 -13.21
CA SER A 91 -16.61 -12.72 -14.07
C SER A 91 -16.31 -11.24 -13.85
N GLN A 92 -16.65 -10.38 -14.81
CA GLN A 92 -16.48 -8.93 -14.66
C GLN A 92 -17.15 -8.38 -13.39
N LYS A 93 -18.33 -8.91 -13.05
CA LYS A 93 -19.04 -8.56 -11.80
C LYS A 93 -18.25 -8.94 -10.56
N ALA A 94 -17.61 -10.12 -10.54
CA ALA A 94 -16.80 -10.56 -9.41
C ALA A 94 -15.48 -9.77 -9.30
N ILE A 95 -14.86 -9.44 -10.45
CA ILE A 95 -13.70 -8.55 -10.50
C ILE A 95 -14.06 -7.19 -9.92
N ASN A 96 -15.12 -6.55 -10.42
CA ASN A 96 -15.56 -5.25 -9.92
C ASN A 96 -15.89 -5.34 -8.42
N ALA A 97 -16.56 -6.38 -7.95
CA ALA A 97 -16.83 -6.55 -6.51
C ALA A 97 -15.56 -6.60 -5.64
N ILE A 98 -14.49 -7.27 -6.09
CA ILE A 98 -13.21 -7.30 -5.36
C ILE A 98 -12.49 -5.94 -5.48
N MET A 99 -12.40 -5.37 -6.69
CA MET A 99 -11.71 -4.09 -6.90
C MET A 99 -12.37 -2.97 -6.10
N ARG A 100 -13.67 -3.04 -5.88
CA ARG A 100 -14.46 -2.03 -5.16
C ARG A 100 -14.51 -2.27 -3.65
N SER A 101 -13.91 -3.34 -3.13
CA SER A 101 -14.11 -3.74 -1.72
C SER A 101 -13.53 -2.77 -0.69
N GLY A 102 -12.59 -1.92 -1.09
CA GLY A 102 -11.97 -0.90 -0.25
C GLY A 102 -12.37 0.53 -0.60
N GLU A 103 -13.39 0.74 -1.43
CA GLU A 103 -13.81 2.06 -1.89
C GLU A 103 -14.39 2.92 -0.77
N VAL A 104 -13.82 4.12 -0.65
CA VAL A 104 -14.28 5.17 0.25
C VAL A 104 -14.27 6.49 -0.49
N ALA A 105 -15.23 7.37 -0.19
CA ALA A 105 -15.17 8.78 -0.54
C ALA A 105 -15.45 9.65 0.68
N TYR A 106 -14.86 10.85 0.72
CA TYR A 106 -14.95 11.74 1.87
C TYR A 106 -15.87 12.92 1.62
N LYS A 107 -16.73 13.21 2.60
CA LYS A 107 -17.46 14.48 2.70
C LYS A 107 -16.93 15.29 3.88
N PHE A 108 -16.88 16.60 3.73
CA PHE A 108 -16.37 17.51 4.75
C PHE A 108 -17.47 18.44 5.24
N ALA A 109 -17.43 18.78 6.53
CA ALA A 109 -18.41 19.68 7.14
C ALA A 109 -18.34 21.10 6.57
N GLN A 110 -17.14 21.52 6.13
CA GLN A 110 -16.91 22.79 5.45
C GLN A 110 -16.22 22.53 4.10
N PRO A 111 -16.50 23.34 3.07
CA PRO A 111 -15.76 23.28 1.82
C PRO A 111 -14.27 23.52 2.04
N ILE A 112 -13.44 22.67 1.44
CA ILE A 112 -12.00 22.85 1.39
C ILE A 112 -11.69 23.55 0.06
N LYS A 113 -11.03 24.71 0.13
CA LYS A 113 -10.73 25.51 -1.06
C LYS A 113 -9.93 24.66 -2.08
N ASN A 114 -10.34 24.72 -3.34
CA ASN A 114 -9.78 23.99 -4.49
C ASN A 114 -9.88 22.47 -4.44
N VAL A 115 -10.60 21.87 -3.48
CA VAL A 115 -10.79 20.42 -3.39
C VAL A 115 -12.26 20.11 -3.65
N SER A 116 -12.53 19.38 -4.74
CA SER A 116 -13.90 18.99 -5.11
C SER A 116 -14.31 17.62 -4.59
N GLY A 117 -13.34 16.76 -4.26
CA GLY A 117 -13.57 15.42 -3.71
C GLY A 117 -12.29 14.73 -3.25
N VAL A 118 -12.41 13.79 -2.32
CA VAL A 118 -11.31 12.92 -1.90
C VAL A 118 -11.81 11.48 -1.93
N TYR A 119 -11.10 10.63 -2.66
CA TYR A 119 -11.46 9.25 -2.92
C TYR A 119 -10.32 8.34 -2.51
N VAL A 120 -10.66 7.22 -1.88
CA VAL A 120 -9.68 6.24 -1.43
C VAL A 120 -10.09 4.86 -1.90
N ASN A 121 -9.10 4.04 -2.22
CA ASN A 121 -9.29 2.61 -2.29
C ASN A 121 -8.07 1.90 -1.71
N SER A 122 -8.28 0.72 -1.12
CA SER A 122 -7.23 -0.15 -0.62
C SER A 122 -7.51 -1.60 -0.95
N LEU A 123 -6.51 -2.30 -1.48
CA LEU A 123 -6.58 -3.73 -1.79
C LEU A 123 -5.42 -4.45 -1.12
N ARG A 124 -5.76 -5.33 -0.19
CA ARG A 124 -4.78 -6.13 0.55
C ARG A 124 -4.14 -7.22 -0.31
N SER A 125 -2.90 -7.51 -0.01
CA SER A 125 -2.11 -8.68 -0.40
C SER A 125 -1.64 -9.46 0.82
N ASN A 126 -1.27 -8.77 1.89
CA ASN A 126 -0.92 -9.37 3.16
C ASN A 126 -2.17 -9.59 4.04
N GLU A 127 -2.06 -10.51 4.99
CA GLU A 127 -3.08 -10.74 6.03
C GLU A 127 -2.38 -10.75 7.40
N PRO A 128 -2.56 -9.70 8.22
CA PRO A 128 -3.31 -8.47 7.94
C PRO A 128 -2.64 -7.58 6.87
N ILE A 129 -3.41 -6.65 6.28
CA ILE A 129 -2.88 -5.57 5.42
C ILE A 129 -1.89 -4.71 6.22
N GLU A 130 -0.79 -4.32 5.60
CA GLU A 130 0.24 -3.46 6.18
C GLU A 130 0.08 -1.99 5.76
N ASP A 131 -0.45 -1.73 4.56
CA ASP A 131 -0.84 -0.39 4.08
C ASP A 131 -2.00 0.23 4.86
N HIS A 132 -1.89 1.52 5.15
CA HIS A 132 -2.92 2.33 5.79
C HIS A 132 -3.00 3.74 5.19
N TYR A 133 -4.08 4.46 5.45
CA TYR A 133 -4.24 5.86 5.06
C TYR A 133 -4.96 6.67 6.15
N SER A 134 -4.90 7.99 6.02
CA SER A 134 -5.71 8.94 6.78
C SER A 134 -6.14 10.11 5.89
N VAL A 135 -7.32 10.66 6.16
CA VAL A 135 -7.87 11.86 5.52
C VAL A 135 -8.60 12.64 6.59
N ASP A 136 -8.06 13.79 6.96
CA ASP A 136 -8.53 14.62 8.05
C ASP A 136 -8.51 16.10 7.63
N THR A 137 -9.09 16.97 8.46
CA THR A 137 -9.03 18.42 8.29
C THR A 137 -8.26 19.09 9.41
N ILE A 138 -7.60 20.21 9.11
CA ILE A 138 -6.96 21.08 10.09
C ILE A 138 -7.65 22.44 10.06
N GLY A 139 -8.18 22.91 11.20
CA GLY A 139 -8.91 24.18 11.26
C GLY A 139 -10.14 24.19 10.34
N SER A 140 -10.81 23.04 10.21
CA SER A 140 -11.98 22.74 9.36
C SER A 140 -11.88 23.00 7.84
N THR A 141 -10.87 23.72 7.37
CA THR A 141 -10.82 24.27 5.99
C THR A 141 -9.59 23.84 5.20
N LYS A 142 -8.64 23.17 5.85
CA LYS A 142 -7.42 22.64 5.24
C LYS A 142 -7.48 21.12 5.25
N LEU A 143 -6.99 20.49 4.19
CA LEU A 143 -6.94 19.05 4.07
C LEU A 143 -5.57 18.51 4.51
N ILE A 144 -5.55 17.40 5.23
CA ILE A 144 -4.37 16.57 5.37
C ILE A 144 -4.73 15.13 5.01
N ALA A 145 -4.04 14.57 4.03
CA ALA A 145 -4.23 13.20 3.59
C ALA A 145 -2.88 12.49 3.48
N GLY A 146 -2.83 11.21 3.83
CA GLY A 146 -1.59 10.45 3.77
C GLY A 146 -1.80 8.97 3.53
N VAL A 147 -0.77 8.34 2.96
CA VAL A 147 -0.62 6.90 2.77
C VAL A 147 0.61 6.42 3.51
N TYR A 148 0.47 5.28 4.18
CA TYR A 148 1.44 4.70 5.09
C TYR A 148 1.64 3.24 4.73
N ASP A 149 2.67 2.98 3.92
CA ASP A 149 3.06 1.64 3.51
C ASP A 149 3.81 0.96 4.66
N GLY A 150 3.27 -0.14 5.15
CA GLY A 150 3.79 -0.82 6.34
C GLY A 150 4.59 -2.07 5.96
N HIS A 151 5.58 -2.41 6.78
CA HIS A 151 6.34 -3.65 6.58
C HIS A 151 6.80 -4.29 7.88
N ILE A 152 7.00 -5.61 7.81
CA ILE A 152 7.34 -6.46 8.96
C ILE A 152 6.16 -6.56 9.97
N GLY A 153 5.03 -5.94 9.67
CA GLY A 153 3.76 -5.96 10.40
C GLY A 153 3.06 -4.59 10.35
N PRO A 154 1.78 -4.50 10.72
CA PRO A 154 0.98 -3.28 10.47
C PRO A 154 1.02 -2.25 11.60
N GLN A 155 1.59 -2.57 12.77
CA GLN A 155 1.40 -1.71 13.96
C GLN A 155 2.01 -0.31 13.82
N CYS A 156 3.10 -0.17 13.07
CA CYS A 156 3.72 1.13 12.84
C CYS A 156 2.81 2.01 11.95
N SER A 157 2.35 1.51 10.80
CA SER A 157 1.44 2.23 9.91
C SER A 157 0.08 2.53 10.57
N ILE A 158 -0.45 1.62 11.40
CA ILE A 158 -1.65 1.86 12.23
C ILE A 158 -1.43 3.01 13.23
N LEU A 159 -0.25 3.10 13.84
CA LEU A 159 0.06 4.18 14.77
C LEU A 159 0.17 5.51 14.03
N ILE A 160 0.94 5.54 12.93
CA ILE A 160 1.23 6.76 12.17
C ILE A 160 -0.04 7.35 11.60
N LYS A 161 -0.92 6.55 10.99
CA LYS A 161 -2.18 7.05 10.43
C LYS A 161 -3.02 7.83 11.44
N ARG A 162 -2.91 7.49 12.73
CA ARG A 162 -3.65 8.14 13.82
C ARG A 162 -2.92 9.34 14.40
N LYS A 163 -1.60 9.40 14.29
CA LYS A 163 -0.77 10.36 15.03
C LYS A 163 -0.13 11.41 14.14
N ILE A 164 0.24 11.11 12.90
CA ILE A 164 0.90 12.11 12.07
C ILE A 164 0.03 13.34 11.77
N PRO A 165 -1.30 13.24 11.54
CA PRO A 165 -2.12 14.44 11.33
C PRO A 165 -2.10 15.37 12.56
N ILE A 166 -2.14 14.78 13.77
CA ILE A 166 -2.10 15.50 15.05
C ILE A 166 -0.76 16.23 15.22
N TYR A 167 0.36 15.55 14.97
CA TYR A 167 1.68 16.16 15.13
C TYR A 167 1.89 17.30 14.13
N VAL A 168 1.47 17.11 12.88
CA VAL A 168 1.52 18.16 11.86
C VAL A 168 0.69 19.36 12.29
N ALA A 169 -0.57 19.16 12.70
CA ALA A 169 -1.43 20.24 13.17
C ALA A 169 -0.82 21.01 14.36
N GLN A 170 -0.30 20.29 15.37
CA GLN A 170 0.34 20.90 16.55
C GLN A 170 1.60 21.71 16.21
N HIS A 171 2.38 21.32 15.20
CA HIS A 171 3.53 22.12 14.76
C HIS A 171 3.10 23.32 13.93
N LEU A 172 2.06 23.19 13.11
CA LEU A 172 1.51 24.30 12.32
C LEU A 172 0.86 25.38 13.20
N GLU A 173 0.19 25.02 14.31
CA GLU A 173 -0.42 25.97 15.25
C GLU A 173 0.58 26.90 15.94
N LYS A 174 1.84 26.47 16.07
CA LYS A 174 2.91 27.30 16.66
C LYS A 174 3.42 28.36 15.69
N LEU A 175 3.08 28.25 14.40
CA LEU A 175 3.53 29.20 13.41
C LEU A 175 2.71 30.50 13.50
N PRO A 176 3.32 31.66 13.25
CA PRO A 176 2.57 32.91 13.14
C PRO A 176 1.60 32.84 11.96
N MET A 177 0.56 33.68 11.99
CA MET A 177 -0.43 33.78 10.90
C MET A 177 0.25 34.06 9.55
N THR A 178 1.28 34.91 9.53
CA THR A 178 2.16 35.16 8.39
C THR A 178 3.33 34.18 8.39
N LYS A 179 3.06 32.92 8.04
CA LYS A 179 4.06 31.86 7.90
C LYS A 179 4.65 31.85 6.49
N SER A 180 5.98 31.73 6.38
CA SER A 180 6.63 31.49 5.09
C SER A 180 6.51 30.02 4.70
N ILE A 181 6.70 29.72 3.41
CA ILE A 181 6.69 28.36 2.86
C ILE A 181 7.69 27.48 3.62
N GLU A 182 8.89 27.98 3.88
CA GLU A 182 9.96 27.26 4.56
C GLU A 182 9.60 26.89 6.00
N LYS A 183 8.87 27.77 6.71
CA LYS A 183 8.39 27.49 8.07
C LYS A 183 7.34 26.39 8.10
N VAL A 184 6.44 26.36 7.10
CA VAL A 184 5.45 25.29 6.97
C VAL A 184 6.14 23.97 6.66
N MET A 185 7.07 23.95 5.71
CA MET A 185 7.86 22.76 5.38
C MET A 185 8.67 22.26 6.59
N GLY A 186 9.28 23.18 7.36
CA GLY A 186 9.98 22.87 8.59
C GLY A 186 9.08 22.29 9.68
N ALA A 187 7.83 22.75 9.79
CA ALA A 187 6.84 22.20 10.71
C ALA A 187 6.42 20.77 10.34
N LEU A 188 6.20 20.48 9.04
CA LEU A 188 5.93 19.12 8.56
C LEU A 188 7.13 18.19 8.85
N SER A 189 8.35 18.63 8.54
CA SER A 189 9.57 17.85 8.82
C SER A 189 9.74 17.56 10.32
N SER A 190 9.55 18.57 11.16
CA SER A 190 9.63 18.44 12.63
C SER A 190 8.57 17.50 13.20
N ALA A 191 7.37 17.47 12.61
CA ALA A 191 6.30 16.57 13.03
C ALA A 191 6.65 15.09 12.83
N PHE A 192 7.26 14.76 11.69
CA PHE A 192 7.72 13.41 11.38
C PHE A 192 8.86 12.97 12.31
N GLU A 193 9.89 13.82 12.46
CA GLU A 193 11.04 13.53 13.33
C GLU A 193 10.61 13.36 14.80
N GLU A 194 9.73 14.22 15.30
CA GLU A 194 9.26 14.13 16.68
C GLU A 194 8.39 12.89 16.93
N LEU A 195 7.48 12.55 16.01
CA LEU A 195 6.66 11.35 16.15
C LEU A 195 7.53 10.08 16.20
N ASP A 196 8.51 9.96 15.31
CA ASP A 196 9.41 8.79 15.30
C ASP A 196 10.31 8.75 16.54
N SER A 197 10.83 9.90 16.99
CA SER A 197 11.58 9.98 18.25
C SER A 197 10.72 9.50 19.43
N HIS A 198 9.43 9.83 19.46
CA HIS A 198 8.51 9.35 20.49
C HIS A 198 8.25 7.84 20.41
N ILE A 199 8.21 7.26 19.20
CA ILE A 199 8.15 5.79 19.01
C ILE A 199 9.40 5.14 19.61
N GLN A 200 10.58 5.64 19.25
CA GLN A 200 11.86 5.13 19.74
C GLN A 200 11.97 5.25 21.27
N GLN A 201 11.59 6.40 21.85
CA GLN A 201 11.73 6.64 23.27
C GLN A 201 10.80 5.74 24.11
N ARG A 202 9.57 5.50 23.64
CA ARG A 202 8.66 4.55 24.32
C ARG A 202 9.22 3.13 24.37
N PHE A 203 9.88 2.70 23.30
CA PHE A 203 10.56 1.40 23.28
C PHE A 203 11.75 1.38 24.25
N ILE A 204 12.60 2.41 24.20
CA ILE A 204 13.77 2.54 25.07
C ILE A 204 13.38 2.53 26.55
N ASP A 205 12.29 3.23 26.91
CA ASP A 205 11.77 3.34 28.28
C ASP A 205 11.17 2.04 28.83
N ILE A 206 11.10 0.96 28.03
CA ILE A 206 10.83 -0.39 28.53
C ILE A 206 12.02 -0.93 29.31
N PHE A 207 13.23 -0.58 28.90
CA PHE A 207 14.45 -1.19 29.42
C PHE A 207 15.15 -0.29 30.44
N PRO A 208 15.91 -0.86 31.40
CA PRO A 208 16.75 -0.08 32.31
C PRO A 208 17.76 0.80 31.57
N LYS A 209 18.11 1.95 32.16
CA LYS A 209 19.04 2.93 31.55
C LYS A 209 20.45 2.39 31.31
N ASP A 210 20.98 1.59 32.24
CA ASP A 210 22.31 0.97 32.10
C ASP A 210 22.18 -0.45 31.56
N ILE A 211 22.09 -0.55 30.23
CA ILE A 211 21.94 -1.80 29.50
C ILE A 211 23.22 -2.66 29.53
N SER A 212 24.38 -2.03 29.72
CA SER A 212 25.69 -2.68 29.62
C SER A 212 25.92 -3.78 30.66
N LYS A 213 25.14 -3.74 31.75
CA LYS A 213 25.21 -4.68 32.88
C LYS A 213 24.03 -5.65 32.94
N LEU A 214 23.10 -5.59 32.00
CA LEU A 214 21.92 -6.44 32.02
C LEU A 214 22.23 -7.83 31.47
N SER A 215 21.83 -8.86 32.21
CA SER A 215 21.76 -10.21 31.68
C SER A 215 20.57 -10.33 30.71
N ALA A 216 20.59 -11.39 29.89
CA ALA A 216 19.44 -11.74 29.07
C ALA A 216 18.16 -11.95 29.90
N GLY A 217 18.30 -12.39 31.16
CA GLY A 217 17.19 -12.52 32.11
C GLY A 217 16.60 -11.17 32.51
N ASP A 218 17.44 -10.18 32.79
CA ASP A 218 17.00 -8.84 33.21
C ASP A 218 16.22 -8.13 32.10
N ILE A 219 16.67 -8.27 30.85
CA ILE A 219 15.99 -7.69 29.68
C ILE A 219 14.60 -8.30 29.49
N ARG A 220 14.48 -9.63 29.58
CA ARG A 220 13.19 -10.30 29.51
C ARG A 220 12.28 -9.90 30.68
N SER A 221 12.84 -9.82 31.89
CA SER A 221 12.12 -9.37 33.07
C SER A 221 11.58 -7.95 32.92
N ALA A 222 12.32 -7.04 32.29
CA ALA A 222 11.88 -5.66 32.07
C ALA A 222 10.60 -5.57 31.21
N VAL A 223 10.42 -6.51 30.27
CA VAL A 223 9.18 -6.64 29.48
C VAL A 223 8.08 -7.24 30.35
N THR A 224 8.34 -8.38 31.01
CA THR A 224 7.30 -9.13 31.73
C THR A 224 6.88 -8.50 33.05
N SER A 225 7.68 -7.59 33.62
CA SER A 225 7.36 -6.87 34.86
C SER A 225 6.49 -5.64 34.64
N ARG A 226 6.21 -5.27 33.38
CA ARG A 226 5.33 -4.14 33.08
C ARG A 226 3.88 -4.46 33.47
N PRO A 227 3.14 -3.51 34.07
CA PRO A 227 1.78 -3.76 34.53
C PRO A 227 0.80 -4.04 33.38
N ASP A 228 0.94 -3.32 32.27
CA ASP A 228 0.14 -3.54 31.06
C ASP A 228 0.97 -4.25 29.99
N GLN A 229 0.79 -5.57 29.90
CA GLN A 229 1.47 -6.41 28.92
C GLN A 229 0.97 -6.17 27.48
N ALA A 230 -0.29 -5.78 27.30
CA ALA A 230 -0.86 -5.53 25.98
C ALA A 230 -0.29 -4.22 25.41
N GLU A 231 -0.23 -3.16 26.22
CA GLU A 231 0.42 -1.91 25.85
C GLU A 231 1.91 -2.10 25.59
N THR A 232 2.62 -2.82 26.49
CA THR A 232 4.06 -3.08 26.33
C THR A 232 4.35 -3.82 25.02
N ARG A 233 3.55 -4.84 24.71
CA ARG A 233 3.63 -5.55 23.43
C ARG A 233 3.41 -4.62 22.25
N ARG A 234 2.37 -3.79 22.30
CA ARG A 234 2.05 -2.83 21.24
C ARG A 234 3.18 -1.82 21.02
N ILE A 235 3.80 -1.30 22.09
CA ILE A 235 4.98 -0.41 21.99
C ILE A 235 6.12 -1.09 21.24
N ILE A 236 6.41 -2.36 21.57
CA ILE A 236 7.45 -3.13 20.91
C ILE A 236 7.10 -3.32 19.43
N GLU A 237 5.88 -3.71 19.10
CA GLU A 237 5.45 -3.91 17.71
C GLU A 237 5.44 -2.60 16.90
N GLU A 238 5.02 -1.47 17.49
CA GLU A 238 5.04 -0.14 16.86
C GLU A 238 6.47 0.33 16.52
N ALA A 239 7.46 -0.06 17.34
CA ALA A 239 8.86 0.26 17.10
C ALA A 239 9.56 -0.73 16.16
N ILE A 240 9.21 -2.02 16.21
CA ILE A 240 9.83 -3.06 15.39
C ILE A 240 9.27 -3.08 13.97
N HIS A 241 7.96 -2.93 13.79
CA HIS A 241 7.40 -2.75 12.47
C HIS A 241 7.88 -1.42 11.89
N GLY A 242 7.97 -1.34 10.57
CA GLY A 242 8.35 -0.12 9.86
C GLY A 242 7.19 0.40 9.03
N SER A 243 7.28 1.67 8.65
CA SER A 243 6.35 2.23 7.67
C SER A 243 6.92 3.45 6.95
N CYS A 244 6.76 3.47 5.61
CA CYS A 244 6.89 4.68 4.82
C CYS A 244 5.70 5.62 5.08
N ALA A 245 5.84 6.89 4.77
CA ALA A 245 4.74 7.83 4.86
C ALA A 245 4.85 8.91 3.79
N SER A 246 3.80 9.05 2.98
CA SER A 246 3.62 10.18 2.08
C SER A 246 2.38 10.95 2.49
N VAL A 247 2.54 12.24 2.81
CA VAL A 247 1.48 13.12 3.31
C VAL A 247 1.36 14.35 2.41
N ALA A 248 0.13 14.66 1.99
CA ALA A 248 -0.24 15.90 1.33
C ALA A 248 -1.06 16.79 2.28
N TYR A 249 -0.60 18.02 2.50
CA TYR A 249 -1.30 19.06 3.25
C TYR A 249 -1.70 20.19 2.29
N VAL A 250 -3.01 20.46 2.19
CA VAL A 250 -3.58 21.47 1.29
C VAL A 250 -4.11 22.64 2.10
N ASP A 251 -3.51 23.81 1.92
CA ASP A 251 -3.87 25.08 2.57
C ASP A 251 -4.20 26.12 1.50
N GLY A 252 -5.46 26.14 1.07
CA GLY A 252 -5.92 27.02 0.00
C GLY A 252 -5.31 26.66 -1.36
N ASP A 253 -4.42 27.52 -1.86
CA ASP A 253 -3.73 27.29 -3.13
C ASP A 253 -2.35 26.63 -2.93
N ASP A 254 -1.94 26.39 -1.68
CA ASP A 254 -0.62 25.88 -1.34
C ASP A 254 -0.69 24.40 -0.93
N VAL A 255 0.01 23.55 -1.67
CA VAL A 255 0.13 22.11 -1.41
C VAL A 255 1.53 21.82 -0.91
N TYR A 256 1.61 21.22 0.27
CA TYR A 256 2.86 20.75 0.86
C TYR A 256 2.85 19.24 0.84
N THR A 257 3.91 18.63 0.31
CA THR A 257 4.06 17.18 0.32
C THR A 257 5.30 16.78 1.09
N ALA A 258 5.12 15.93 2.10
CA ALA A 258 6.19 15.36 2.90
C ALA A 258 6.24 13.84 2.68
N ASN A 259 7.41 13.32 2.27
CA ASN A 259 7.59 11.90 2.02
C ASN A 259 8.83 11.35 2.73
N THR A 260 8.65 10.22 3.42
CA THR A 260 9.72 9.36 3.94
C THR A 260 9.51 7.94 3.40
N GLY A 261 10.48 7.43 2.65
CA GLY A 261 10.38 6.15 1.94
C GLY A 261 10.04 6.27 0.46
N ASP A 262 9.39 5.25 -0.09
CA ASP A 262 9.14 5.02 -1.52
C ASP A 262 7.67 5.04 -1.93
N SER A 263 6.76 5.37 -1.00
CA SER A 263 5.46 5.93 -1.39
C SER A 263 5.65 7.24 -2.16
N ARG A 264 4.64 7.64 -2.93
CA ARG A 264 4.75 8.78 -3.85
C ARG A 264 3.49 9.63 -3.88
N SER A 265 3.70 10.92 -4.17
CA SER A 265 2.65 11.87 -4.49
C SER A 265 2.87 12.49 -5.87
N VAL A 266 1.83 12.53 -6.69
CA VAL A 266 1.85 13.01 -8.07
C VAL A 266 0.75 14.05 -8.26
N VAL A 267 1.09 15.19 -8.85
CA VAL A 267 0.10 16.13 -9.37
C VAL A 267 -0.19 15.79 -10.83
N VAL A 268 -1.47 15.82 -11.18
CA VAL A 268 -1.97 15.59 -12.53
C VAL A 268 -2.59 16.88 -13.03
N SER A 269 -2.10 17.37 -14.17
CA SER A 269 -2.52 18.61 -14.80
C SER A 269 -2.85 18.42 -16.27
N VAL A 270 -3.55 19.40 -16.86
CA VAL A 270 -3.92 19.40 -18.29
C VAL A 270 -3.42 20.68 -18.94
N ASP A 271 -2.54 20.55 -19.93
CA ASP A 271 -2.02 21.72 -20.64
C ASP A 271 -3.05 22.37 -21.58
N LYS A 272 -2.64 23.45 -22.25
CA LYS A 272 -3.49 24.22 -23.17
C LYS A 272 -3.93 23.44 -24.40
N ASP A 273 -3.20 22.38 -24.76
CA ASP A 273 -3.51 21.51 -25.90
C ASP A 273 -4.41 20.33 -25.48
N GLY A 274 -4.80 20.28 -24.20
CA GLY A 274 -5.62 19.20 -23.64
C GLY A 274 -4.82 17.94 -23.32
N LYS A 275 -3.49 18.00 -23.34
CA LYS A 275 -2.63 16.88 -22.98
C LYS A 275 -2.47 16.81 -21.46
N TRP A 276 -2.62 15.59 -20.94
CA TRP A 276 -2.50 15.29 -19.52
C TRP A 276 -1.05 15.05 -19.15
N HIS A 277 -0.62 15.58 -18.00
CA HIS A 277 0.75 15.47 -17.49
C HIS A 277 0.73 15.03 -16.04
N GLY A 278 1.51 14.00 -15.75
CA GLY A 278 1.75 13.53 -14.38
C GLY A 278 3.15 13.93 -13.94
N ARG A 279 3.25 14.59 -12.79
CA ARG A 279 4.53 15.00 -12.22
C ARG A 279 4.59 14.70 -10.74
N ARG A 280 5.66 14.03 -10.31
CA ARG A 280 5.96 13.83 -8.89
C ARG A 280 6.08 15.17 -8.16
N LEU A 281 5.42 15.27 -7.01
CA LEU A 281 5.50 16.44 -6.13
C LEU A 281 6.75 16.40 -5.26
N VAL A 282 7.11 15.22 -4.75
CA VAL A 282 8.20 15.01 -3.80
C VAL A 282 9.03 13.78 -4.17
N ASP A 283 10.35 13.87 -4.03
CA ASP A 283 11.25 12.76 -4.29
C ASP A 283 11.05 11.58 -3.32
N GLU A 284 11.34 10.38 -3.82
CA GLU A 284 11.41 9.16 -3.01
C GLU A 284 12.78 9.04 -2.33
N GLN A 285 12.77 8.51 -1.12
CA GLN A 285 13.95 8.11 -0.38
C GLN A 285 14.15 6.60 -0.59
N THR A 286 14.98 6.22 -1.56
CA THR A 286 15.29 4.82 -1.88
C THR A 286 16.79 4.63 -2.12
N PRO A 287 17.44 3.57 -1.58
CA PRO A 287 18.84 3.26 -1.87
C PRO A 287 19.06 2.79 -3.33
N ALA A 288 17.99 2.57 -4.09
CA ALA A 288 18.06 2.33 -5.53
C ALA A 288 18.44 3.59 -6.31
N ARG A 289 18.12 4.79 -5.81
CA ARG A 289 18.47 6.06 -6.47
C ARG A 289 19.91 6.45 -6.15
N PRO A 290 20.77 6.68 -7.16
CA PRO A 290 22.19 7.00 -6.94
C PRO A 290 22.44 8.23 -6.05
N ALA A 291 21.63 9.28 -6.20
CA ALA A 291 21.75 10.49 -5.40
C ALA A 291 21.44 10.22 -3.92
N TRP A 292 20.38 9.46 -3.63
CA TRP A 292 20.00 9.11 -2.27
C TRP A 292 20.98 8.14 -1.64
N ARG A 293 21.43 7.13 -2.40
CA ARG A 293 22.53 6.24 -2.00
C ARG A 293 23.76 7.02 -1.56
N LYS A 294 24.22 7.97 -2.37
CA LYS A 294 25.38 8.81 -2.05
C LYS A 294 25.14 9.67 -0.80
N PHE A 295 23.92 10.20 -0.63
CA PHE A 295 23.53 10.91 0.58
C PHE A 295 23.63 10.01 1.81
N MET A 296 23.07 8.80 1.77
CA MET A 296 23.16 7.83 2.87
C MET A 296 24.61 7.46 3.19
N GLU A 297 25.42 7.14 2.18
CA GLU A 297 26.84 6.82 2.35
C GLU A 297 27.62 7.97 3.00
N SER A 298 27.28 9.23 2.69
CA SER A 298 27.92 10.42 3.27
C SER A 298 27.62 10.65 4.75
N GLN A 299 26.58 10.01 5.31
CA GLN A 299 26.25 10.13 6.74
C GLN A 299 27.12 9.22 7.63
N HIS A 300 27.95 8.36 7.03
CA HIS A 300 28.76 7.37 7.75
C HIS A 300 30.24 7.46 7.35
N PRO A 301 31.17 6.97 8.19
CA PRO A 301 32.58 6.85 7.83
C PRO A 301 32.78 6.08 6.51
N ALA A 302 33.77 6.50 5.71
CA ALA A 302 34.06 5.87 4.41
C ALA A 302 34.30 4.35 4.52
N SER A 303 34.81 3.86 5.65
CA SER A 303 35.04 2.44 5.94
C SER A 303 33.75 1.59 6.00
N GLU A 304 32.58 2.21 6.19
CA GLU A 304 31.29 1.52 6.30
C GLU A 304 30.52 1.42 4.97
N THR A 305 30.87 2.25 3.99
CA THR A 305 30.13 2.40 2.72
C THR A 305 29.91 1.08 1.97
N ASN A 306 30.92 0.21 1.91
CA ASN A 306 30.84 -1.10 1.24
C ASN A 306 29.83 -2.06 1.91
N GLY A 307 29.57 -1.87 3.20
CA GLY A 307 28.60 -2.65 3.98
C GLY A 307 27.18 -2.10 3.90
N LEU A 308 27.05 -0.78 3.72
CA LEU A 308 25.82 -0.02 3.94
C LEU A 308 24.71 -0.36 2.95
N ILE A 309 24.97 -0.33 1.63
CA ILE A 309 23.95 -0.58 0.61
C ILE A 309 24.38 -1.74 -0.29
N LYS A 310 23.65 -2.86 -0.20
CA LYS A 310 23.88 -4.07 -1.00
C LYS A 310 22.64 -4.37 -1.82
N ARG A 311 22.77 -4.55 -3.14
CA ARG A 311 21.63 -4.82 -4.04
C ARG A 311 20.49 -3.80 -3.86
N ASN A 312 20.83 -2.51 -3.86
CA ASN A 312 19.91 -1.39 -3.69
C ASN A 312 19.10 -1.39 -2.38
N ARG A 313 19.59 -2.07 -1.34
CA ARG A 313 18.92 -2.20 -0.04
C ARG A 313 19.89 -1.91 1.11
N VAL A 314 19.45 -1.25 2.17
CA VAL A 314 20.27 -1.02 3.37
C VAL A 314 20.58 -2.35 4.03
N PHE A 315 21.87 -2.62 4.27
CA PHE A 315 22.46 -3.92 4.64
C PHE A 315 22.03 -5.10 3.74
N GLY A 316 21.50 -4.80 2.56
CA GLY A 316 20.89 -5.72 1.63
C GLY A 316 19.57 -6.34 2.10
N LEU A 317 18.80 -5.61 2.91
CA LEU A 317 17.55 -6.03 3.52
C LEU A 317 16.39 -5.11 3.13
N ILE A 318 16.37 -3.89 3.66
CA ILE A 318 15.28 -2.92 3.48
C ILE A 318 15.48 -2.09 2.20
N ALA A 319 14.44 -1.95 1.39
CA ALA A 319 14.46 -1.23 0.11
C ALA A 319 14.21 0.26 0.24
N VAL A 320 13.82 0.74 1.41
CA VAL A 320 13.49 2.13 1.63
C VAL A 320 14.67 2.86 2.28
N GLY A 321 14.82 4.13 1.91
CA GLY A 321 15.88 5.02 2.36
C GLY A 321 15.49 5.88 3.57
N GLY A 322 14.23 5.81 3.99
CA GLY A 322 13.70 6.41 5.21
C GLY A 322 12.37 5.77 5.60
N ALA A 323 12.09 5.68 6.90
CA ALA A 323 10.86 5.11 7.44
C ALA A 323 10.65 5.51 8.91
N PHE A 324 9.42 5.43 9.37
CA PHE A 324 9.09 5.36 10.79
C PHE A 324 9.30 3.95 11.34
N GLY A 325 9.45 3.82 12.67
CA GLY A 325 9.64 2.52 13.30
C GLY A 325 11.00 1.94 12.91
N ASP A 326 11.04 0.68 12.46
CA ASP A 326 12.28 0.03 12.01
C ASP A 326 13.44 0.24 12.99
N ILE A 327 13.15 0.10 14.28
CA ILE A 327 14.08 0.54 15.34
C ILE A 327 15.43 -0.19 15.29
N MET A 328 15.47 -1.37 14.65
CA MET A 328 16.68 -2.13 14.37
C MET A 328 17.64 -1.45 13.37
N TYR A 329 17.31 -0.27 12.83
CA TYR A 329 18.25 0.56 12.08
C TYR A 329 18.61 1.85 12.84
N LYS A 330 18.03 2.08 14.02
CA LYS A 330 18.06 3.38 14.70
C LYS A 330 18.67 3.34 16.10
N VAL A 331 18.45 2.25 16.84
CA VAL A 331 18.93 2.13 18.23
C VAL A 331 20.46 2.16 18.35
N PRO A 332 21.01 2.56 19.52
CA PRO A 332 22.41 2.40 19.84
C PRO A 332 22.92 0.96 19.66
N VAL A 333 24.23 0.80 19.50
CA VAL A 333 24.88 -0.50 19.21
C VAL A 333 24.57 -1.54 20.29
N GLU A 334 24.52 -1.14 21.56
CA GLU A 334 24.28 -2.02 22.69
C GLU A 334 22.87 -2.62 22.65
N TYR A 335 21.88 -1.86 22.19
CA TYR A 335 20.50 -2.33 22.03
C TYR A 335 20.39 -3.42 20.95
N GLN A 336 21.15 -3.31 19.85
CA GLN A 336 21.15 -4.34 18.81
C GLN A 336 21.52 -5.71 19.37
N THR A 337 22.59 -5.77 20.16
CA THR A 337 23.16 -7.04 20.60
C THR A 337 22.57 -7.53 21.92
N ALA A 338 22.23 -6.64 22.84
CA ALA A 338 21.70 -7.02 24.15
C ALA A 338 20.18 -7.10 24.14
N VAL A 339 19.48 -6.10 23.59
CA VAL A 339 18.03 -5.93 23.76
C VAL A 339 17.23 -6.66 22.70
N LEU A 340 17.50 -6.41 21.41
CA LEU A 340 16.68 -6.97 20.32
C LEU A 340 16.55 -8.50 20.34
N PRO A 341 17.58 -9.30 20.68
CA PRO A 341 17.44 -10.75 20.78
C PRO A 341 16.56 -11.24 21.94
N ASN A 342 16.25 -10.36 22.90
CA ASN A 342 15.57 -10.68 24.15
C ASN A 342 14.17 -10.05 24.26
N ILE A 343 13.67 -9.39 23.21
CA ILE A 343 12.25 -9.00 23.10
C ILE A 343 11.36 -10.26 22.92
N PRO A 344 10.01 -10.15 22.99
CA PRO A 344 9.13 -11.31 22.77
C PRO A 344 9.49 -12.09 21.49
N ALA A 345 9.63 -13.41 21.64
CA ALA A 345 10.27 -14.27 20.64
C ALA A 345 9.55 -14.28 19.29
N ASP A 346 8.23 -14.15 19.30
CA ASP A 346 7.40 -14.09 18.09
C ASP A 346 7.58 -12.77 17.32
N ILE A 347 7.83 -11.66 18.03
CA ILE A 347 8.17 -10.37 17.41
C ILE A 347 9.60 -10.42 16.86
N TYR A 348 10.57 -10.90 17.65
CA TYR A 348 11.96 -11.03 17.20
C TYR A 348 12.09 -11.87 15.92
N ARG A 349 11.32 -12.96 15.83
CA ARG A 349 11.33 -13.88 14.68
C ARG A 349 11.05 -13.18 13.34
N ARG A 350 10.33 -12.06 13.34
CA ARG A 350 10.01 -11.29 12.13
C ARG A 350 11.25 -10.79 11.40
N PHE A 351 12.34 -10.49 12.12
CA PHE A 351 13.61 -10.04 11.54
C PHE A 351 14.84 -10.85 11.97
N ALA A 352 14.70 -11.83 12.88
CA ALA A 352 15.80 -12.65 13.40
C ALA A 352 16.67 -13.29 12.29
N ARG A 353 16.03 -13.77 11.21
CA ARG A 353 16.73 -14.39 10.07
C ARG A 353 17.71 -13.45 9.38
N TYR A 354 17.57 -12.14 9.56
CA TYR A 354 18.37 -11.10 8.94
C TYR A 354 19.25 -10.33 9.92
N HIS A 355 18.99 -10.47 11.22
CA HIS A 355 19.65 -9.68 12.26
C HIS A 355 21.18 -9.79 12.23
N HIS A 356 21.73 -10.97 11.93
CA HIS A 356 23.18 -11.17 11.76
C HIS A 356 23.79 -10.28 10.67
N ARG A 357 23.05 -9.96 9.60
CA ARG A 357 23.52 -9.09 8.50
C ARG A 357 23.55 -7.63 8.91
N ILE A 358 22.62 -7.22 9.77
CA ILE A 358 22.59 -5.88 10.37
C ILE A 358 23.82 -5.75 11.27
N ILE A 359 23.94 -6.61 12.30
CA ILE A 359 25.05 -6.55 13.28
C ILE A 359 26.44 -6.56 12.62
N ALA A 360 26.61 -7.32 11.54
CA ALA A 360 27.89 -7.39 10.83
C ALA A 360 28.39 -6.02 10.32
N ASN A 361 27.48 -5.08 10.04
CA ASN A 361 27.79 -3.77 9.47
C ASN A 361 27.30 -2.60 10.36
N TYR A 362 26.79 -2.88 11.56
CA TYR A 362 26.21 -1.87 12.47
C TYR A 362 27.27 -1.28 13.41
N ARG A 363 27.69 -0.04 13.14
CA ARG A 363 28.79 0.67 13.81
C ARG A 363 28.40 2.08 14.24
N THR A 364 27.83 2.88 13.34
CA THR A 364 27.47 4.29 13.55
C THR A 364 25.97 4.52 13.30
N PRO A 365 25.06 3.89 14.07
CA PRO A 365 23.64 4.20 13.96
C PRO A 365 23.34 5.67 14.28
N PRO A 366 22.22 6.22 13.79
CA PRO A 366 21.18 5.55 13.01
C PRO A 366 21.50 5.45 11.50
N TYR A 367 21.02 4.37 10.87
CA TYR A 367 21.16 4.09 9.43
C TYR A 367 19.87 4.33 8.63
N LEU A 368 18.78 4.63 9.31
CA LEU A 368 17.48 4.94 8.72
C LEU A 368 16.85 6.09 9.51
N TYR A 369 16.19 7.00 8.80
CA TYR A 369 15.60 8.22 9.38
C TYR A 369 14.14 8.34 8.94
N SER A 370 13.31 8.97 9.76
CA SER A 370 11.93 9.36 9.42
C SER A 370 11.83 10.77 8.85
N LYS A 371 12.94 11.52 8.83
CA LYS A 371 12.98 12.89 8.33
C LYS A 371 12.54 12.91 6.87
N PRO A 372 11.41 13.56 6.54
CA PRO A 372 10.88 13.53 5.20
C PRO A 372 11.62 14.52 4.31
N ILE A 373 11.61 14.24 3.00
CA ILE A 373 11.76 15.30 2.01
C ILE A 373 10.43 16.05 1.98
N VAL A 374 10.48 17.38 2.06
CA VAL A 374 9.28 18.22 1.97
C VAL A 374 9.41 19.14 0.77
N THR A 375 8.32 19.29 0.04
CA THR A 375 8.21 20.18 -1.14
C THR A 375 6.94 21.01 -1.04
N HIS A 376 6.94 22.11 -1.79
CA HIS A 376 5.78 22.98 -1.94
C HIS A 376 5.42 23.09 -3.43
N HIS A 377 4.12 23.04 -3.71
CA HIS A 377 3.54 23.27 -5.02
C HIS A 377 2.41 24.29 -4.86
N LYS A 378 2.44 25.33 -5.69
CA LYS A 378 1.33 26.28 -5.81
C LYS A 378 0.36 25.74 -6.84
N LEU A 379 -0.90 25.51 -6.45
CA LEU A 379 -1.93 25.04 -7.36
C LEU A 379 -2.10 25.99 -8.54
N GLU A 380 -2.15 25.40 -9.72
CA GLU A 380 -2.43 26.09 -10.98
C GLU A 380 -3.84 25.76 -11.47
N GLU A 381 -4.42 26.59 -12.35
CA GLU A 381 -5.80 26.36 -12.85
C GLU A 381 -5.93 25.09 -13.70
N ASN A 382 -4.83 24.58 -14.23
CA ASN A 382 -4.71 23.34 -15.00
C ASN A 382 -4.55 22.09 -14.13
N ASP A 383 -4.30 22.22 -12.83
CA ASP A 383 -4.23 21.06 -11.94
C ASP A 383 -5.63 20.41 -11.80
N ARG A 384 -5.68 19.09 -11.79
CA ARG A 384 -6.91 18.29 -11.76
C ARG A 384 -6.95 17.30 -10.62
N PHE A 385 -5.82 16.68 -10.31
CA PHE A 385 -5.73 15.70 -9.23
C PHE A 385 -4.40 15.79 -8.49
N ILE A 386 -4.42 15.43 -7.21
CA ILE A 386 -3.24 14.98 -6.47
C ILE A 386 -3.48 13.52 -6.11
N VAL A 387 -2.55 12.65 -6.48
CA VAL A 387 -2.58 11.23 -6.16
C VAL A 387 -1.50 10.94 -5.13
N VAL A 388 -1.86 10.33 -4.00
CA VAL A 388 -0.93 9.84 -2.96
C VAL A 388 -1.12 8.34 -2.87
N ALA A 389 -0.06 7.54 -3.07
CA ALA A 389 -0.17 6.08 -3.04
C ALA A 389 1.10 5.37 -2.57
N SER A 390 0.94 4.14 -2.07
CA SER A 390 2.03 3.21 -1.74
C SER A 390 2.73 2.68 -2.98
N ASP A 391 3.89 2.03 -2.80
CA ASP A 391 4.70 1.45 -3.89
C ASP A 391 3.93 0.40 -4.71
N GLY A 392 2.94 -0.23 -4.06
CA GLY A 392 2.02 -1.18 -4.66
C GLY A 392 1.23 -0.64 -5.84
N LEU A 393 1.07 0.68 -6.01
CA LEU A 393 0.57 1.26 -7.26
C LEU A 393 1.69 1.44 -8.30
N TRP A 394 2.81 2.04 -7.88
CA TRP A 394 3.88 2.51 -8.76
C TRP A 394 4.61 1.36 -9.45
N TRP A 395 4.64 0.18 -8.83
CA TRP A 395 5.06 -1.08 -9.45
C TRP A 395 4.34 -1.40 -10.78
N TYR A 396 3.06 -1.03 -10.87
CA TYR A 396 2.23 -1.33 -12.04
C TYR A 396 2.26 -0.24 -13.11
N THR A 397 2.59 0.99 -12.74
CA THR A 397 2.56 2.12 -13.68
C THR A 397 3.92 2.40 -14.32
N GLY A 398 5.02 2.12 -13.62
CA GLY A 398 6.37 2.22 -14.17
C GLY A 398 6.68 1.11 -15.17
N LYS A 399 7.18 1.47 -16.36
CA LYS A 399 7.52 0.51 -17.42
C LYS A 399 8.89 -0.13 -17.20
N GLU A 400 9.88 0.67 -16.82
CA GLU A 400 11.25 0.19 -16.59
C GLU A 400 11.43 -0.35 -15.16
N ASP A 401 11.05 0.46 -14.17
CA ASP A 401 11.03 0.10 -12.75
C ASP A 401 9.97 0.92 -11.99
N GLU A 402 9.67 0.53 -10.76
CA GLU A 402 8.68 1.23 -9.93
C GLU A 402 9.04 2.70 -9.64
N HIS A 403 10.30 3.11 -9.70
CA HIS A 403 10.80 4.45 -9.35
C HIS A 403 10.79 5.43 -10.53
N SER A 404 10.55 4.94 -11.75
CA SER A 404 10.69 5.72 -12.97
C SER A 404 9.62 6.83 -13.12
N PRO A 405 9.96 7.99 -13.72
CA PRO A 405 9.01 9.09 -13.97
C PRO A 405 7.88 8.76 -14.93
N ASP A 406 8.02 7.74 -15.78
CA ASP A 406 6.96 7.30 -16.69
C ASP A 406 5.73 6.76 -15.93
N GLY A 407 5.93 6.20 -14.73
CA GLY A 407 4.84 5.82 -13.84
C GLY A 407 4.01 7.02 -13.39
N ASP A 408 4.63 8.20 -13.26
CA ASP A 408 3.92 9.45 -12.92
C ASP A 408 3.02 9.86 -14.09
N GLN A 409 3.56 9.82 -15.32
CA GLN A 409 2.81 10.11 -16.54
C GLN A 409 1.68 9.09 -16.79
N ALA A 410 1.92 7.80 -16.55
CA ALA A 410 0.93 6.75 -16.71
C ALA A 410 -0.31 6.97 -15.81
N VAL A 411 -0.13 7.49 -14.61
CA VAL A 411 -1.26 7.87 -13.75
C VAL A 411 -2.12 8.97 -14.39
N ALA A 412 -1.50 9.97 -15.02
CA ALA A 412 -2.22 11.01 -15.75
C ALA A 412 -2.97 10.45 -16.96
N ASP A 413 -2.35 9.56 -17.73
CA ASP A 413 -2.95 8.90 -18.90
C ASP A 413 -4.12 7.97 -18.54
N ILE A 414 -4.10 7.40 -17.32
CA ILE A 414 -5.21 6.60 -16.80
C ILE A 414 -6.36 7.50 -16.33
N LEU A 415 -6.05 8.54 -15.55
CA LEU A 415 -7.05 9.48 -15.02
C LEU A 415 -7.68 10.34 -16.12
N SER A 416 -7.00 10.58 -17.25
CA SER A 416 -7.60 11.27 -18.41
C SER A 416 -8.79 10.52 -19.02
N LYS A 417 -8.92 9.22 -18.73
CA LYS A 417 -10.00 8.35 -19.21
C LYS A 417 -11.11 8.15 -18.18
N TRP A 418 -10.87 8.56 -16.93
CA TRP A 418 -11.87 8.48 -15.89
C TRP A 418 -12.99 9.47 -16.18
N LYS A 419 -14.25 9.02 -16.03
CA LYS A 419 -15.41 9.85 -16.27
C LYS A 419 -16.31 9.83 -15.05
N ASP A 420 -16.56 11.03 -14.51
CA ASP A 420 -17.57 11.18 -13.48
C ASP A 420 -18.98 11.28 -14.09
N ASP A 421 -19.42 10.21 -14.77
CA ASP A 421 -20.80 10.06 -15.28
C ASP A 421 -21.39 8.68 -14.94
N GLU A 422 -22.69 8.47 -15.21
CA GLU A 422 -23.40 7.22 -14.85
C GLU A 422 -22.98 6.00 -15.69
N SER A 423 -22.19 6.20 -16.75
CA SER A 423 -21.71 5.10 -17.60
C SER A 423 -20.45 4.42 -17.08
N ASP A 424 -19.78 5.02 -16.08
CA ASP A 424 -18.56 4.47 -15.50
C ASP A 424 -18.88 3.36 -14.46
N GLU A 425 -18.43 2.14 -14.74
CA GLU A 425 -18.57 1.01 -13.81
C GLU A 425 -17.69 1.16 -12.56
N LEU A 426 -16.69 2.06 -12.60
CA LEU A 426 -15.71 2.35 -11.55
C LEU A 426 -15.65 3.86 -11.26
N PRO A 427 -16.75 4.45 -10.78
CA PRO A 427 -16.86 5.89 -10.58
C PRO A 427 -15.95 6.44 -9.47
N ASN A 428 -15.29 5.58 -8.67
CA ASN A 428 -14.24 6.01 -7.75
C ASN A 428 -12.89 6.07 -8.50
N PRO A 429 -12.25 7.26 -8.63
CA PRO A 429 -11.03 7.42 -9.41
C PRO A 429 -9.84 6.62 -8.85
N SER A 430 -9.81 6.33 -7.54
CA SER A 430 -8.80 5.46 -6.94
C SER A 430 -8.95 4.02 -7.41
N THR A 431 -10.18 3.52 -7.55
CA THR A 431 -10.47 2.19 -8.10
C THR A 431 -10.18 2.11 -9.60
N HIS A 432 -10.60 3.13 -10.34
CA HIS A 432 -10.29 3.26 -11.76
C HIS A 432 -8.78 3.18 -11.98
N LEU A 433 -8.02 3.96 -11.20
CA LEU A 433 -6.56 3.97 -11.26
C LEU A 433 -5.97 2.58 -10.98
N MET A 434 -6.42 1.92 -9.90
CA MET A 434 -5.94 0.58 -9.53
C MET A 434 -6.19 -0.47 -10.62
N LYS A 435 -7.41 -0.54 -11.17
CA LYS A 435 -7.74 -1.52 -12.23
C LYS A 435 -6.91 -1.29 -13.48
N HIS A 436 -6.80 -0.04 -13.92
CA HIS A 436 -6.10 0.28 -15.15
C HIS A 436 -4.58 0.16 -15.00
N ALA A 437 -4.02 0.35 -13.80
CA ALA A 437 -2.64 0.04 -13.51
C ALA A 437 -2.35 -1.47 -13.67
N PHE A 438 -3.23 -2.35 -13.17
CA PHE A 438 -3.10 -3.81 -13.37
C PHE A 438 -3.07 -4.20 -14.85
N ILE A 439 -3.98 -3.62 -15.64
CA ILE A 439 -4.04 -3.82 -17.08
C ILE A 439 -2.74 -3.33 -17.73
N LEU A 440 -2.29 -2.12 -17.37
CA LEU A 440 -1.09 -1.50 -17.93
C LEU A 440 0.16 -2.35 -17.71
N ARG A 441 0.39 -2.81 -16.47
CA ARG A 441 1.55 -3.65 -16.17
C ARG A 441 1.58 -4.92 -17.01
N ARG A 442 0.42 -5.56 -17.17
CA ARG A 442 0.30 -6.76 -17.99
C ARG A 442 0.55 -6.49 -19.47
N ARG A 443 0.25 -5.29 -19.95
CA ARG A 443 0.64 -4.86 -21.30
C ARG A 443 2.14 -4.65 -21.44
N TYR A 444 2.84 -4.17 -20.40
CA TYR A 444 4.30 -4.05 -20.43
C TYR A 444 5.01 -5.42 -20.45
N ASP A 445 4.47 -6.40 -19.73
CA ASP A 445 5.08 -7.73 -19.61
C ASP A 445 4.86 -8.62 -20.85
N LEU A 446 3.94 -8.25 -21.76
CA LEU A 446 3.53 -9.06 -22.91
C LEU A 446 3.95 -8.43 -24.24
N PRO A 447 4.38 -9.23 -25.24
CA PRO A 447 4.56 -8.73 -26.61
C PRO A 447 3.25 -8.17 -27.18
N ASP A 448 3.33 -7.15 -28.04
CA ASP A 448 2.14 -6.52 -28.66
C ASP A 448 1.24 -7.52 -29.41
N SER A 449 1.82 -8.60 -29.93
CA SER A 449 1.08 -9.65 -30.65
C SER A 449 0.43 -10.69 -29.73
N ALA A 450 0.65 -10.64 -28.42
CA ALA A 450 0.13 -11.63 -27.49
C ALA A 450 -1.38 -11.45 -27.29
N PRO A 451 -2.15 -12.55 -27.25
CA PRO A 451 -3.57 -12.47 -26.91
C PRO A 451 -3.72 -11.91 -25.49
N PHE A 452 -4.64 -10.96 -25.34
CA PHE A 452 -4.88 -10.27 -24.07
C PHE A 452 -6.36 -10.24 -23.75
N ASP A 453 -6.72 -10.83 -22.60
CA ASP A 453 -8.05 -10.79 -22.02
C ASP A 453 -7.95 -10.18 -20.62
N GLU A 454 -8.53 -8.98 -20.45
CA GLU A 454 -8.46 -8.22 -19.20
C GLU A 454 -9.03 -9.00 -18.02
N SER A 455 -10.14 -9.72 -18.24
CA SER A 455 -10.77 -10.50 -17.17
C SER A 455 -9.86 -11.62 -16.71
N VAL A 456 -9.20 -12.32 -17.63
CA VAL A 456 -8.24 -13.38 -17.30
C VAL A 456 -7.02 -12.81 -16.57
N GLU A 457 -6.43 -11.72 -17.06
CA GLU A 457 -5.21 -11.16 -16.47
C GLU A 457 -5.44 -10.57 -15.07
N ILE A 458 -6.56 -9.86 -14.87
CA ILE A 458 -6.94 -9.37 -13.54
C ILE A 458 -7.26 -10.55 -12.61
N SER A 459 -7.95 -11.58 -13.10
CA SER A 459 -8.25 -12.79 -12.32
C SER A 459 -7.00 -13.47 -11.77
N LYS A 460 -5.91 -13.53 -12.55
CA LYS A 460 -4.62 -14.04 -12.07
C LYS A 460 -4.10 -13.22 -10.89
N LEU A 461 -4.15 -11.89 -10.97
CA LEU A 461 -3.66 -11.01 -9.91
C LEU A 461 -4.50 -11.11 -8.64
N LEU A 462 -5.83 -11.25 -8.77
CA LEU A 462 -6.75 -11.26 -7.63
C LEU A 462 -6.84 -12.62 -6.91
N THR A 463 -6.68 -13.74 -7.63
CA THR A 463 -7.03 -15.06 -7.09
C THR A 463 -5.83 -15.96 -6.79
N LYS A 464 -4.64 -15.70 -7.37
CA LYS A 464 -3.46 -16.52 -7.10
C LYS A 464 -2.97 -16.35 -5.66
N GLN A 465 -2.49 -17.45 -5.07
CA GLN A 465 -2.01 -17.51 -3.70
C GLN A 465 -0.57 -18.08 -3.60
N PRO A 466 0.24 -17.64 -2.61
CA PRO A 466 -0.03 -16.49 -1.74
C PRO A 466 0.01 -15.18 -2.53
N SER A 467 -0.92 -14.27 -2.22
CA SER A 467 -1.06 -12.98 -2.92
C SER A 467 0.24 -12.18 -3.02
N ARG A 468 1.03 -12.12 -1.94
CA ARG A 468 2.31 -11.37 -1.90
C ARG A 468 3.35 -11.84 -2.93
N GLY A 469 3.16 -13.00 -3.54
CA GLY A 469 3.96 -13.45 -4.67
C GLY A 469 3.57 -12.86 -6.03
N PHE A 470 2.56 -11.99 -6.08
CA PHE A 470 1.94 -11.46 -7.31
C PHE A 470 1.59 -9.98 -7.27
N ARG A 471 1.27 -9.47 -6.08
CA ARG A 471 0.96 -8.07 -5.83
C ARG A 471 1.41 -7.67 -4.44
N ASP A 472 1.64 -6.39 -4.22
CA ASP A 472 1.74 -5.85 -2.86
C ASP A 472 0.37 -5.40 -2.34
N ASP A 473 0.34 -4.97 -1.08
CA ASP A 473 -0.74 -4.11 -0.60
C ASP A 473 -0.77 -2.84 -1.47
N ILE A 474 -1.98 -2.32 -1.73
CA ILE A 474 -2.13 -1.13 -2.55
C ILE A 474 -3.10 -0.21 -1.85
N THR A 475 -2.68 1.02 -1.58
CA THR A 475 -3.54 2.08 -1.04
C THR A 475 -3.34 3.34 -1.86
N ILE A 476 -4.46 3.92 -2.33
CA ILE A 476 -4.47 5.08 -3.23
C ILE A 476 -5.45 6.10 -2.68
N VAL A 477 -4.97 7.33 -2.47
CA VAL A 477 -5.79 8.51 -2.18
C VAL A 477 -5.74 9.45 -3.38
N VAL A 478 -6.89 9.75 -3.97
CA VAL A 478 -7.05 10.73 -5.05
C VAL A 478 -7.79 11.95 -4.50
N ILE A 479 -7.12 13.10 -4.49
CA ILE A 479 -7.69 14.41 -4.20
C ILE A 479 -8.04 15.04 -5.55
N GLN A 480 -9.33 15.18 -5.84
CA GLN A 480 -9.81 15.87 -7.02
C GLN A 480 -9.81 17.38 -6.77
N LEU A 481 -9.22 18.13 -7.70
CA LEU A 481 -9.08 19.58 -7.63
C LEU A 481 -10.15 20.27 -8.46
N GLY A 482 -10.73 21.35 -7.93
CA GLY A 482 -11.78 22.12 -8.59
C GLY A 482 -12.35 23.25 -7.73
N LYS A 483 -12.92 24.28 -8.38
CA LYS A 483 -13.48 25.47 -7.73
C LYS A 483 -14.86 25.21 -7.06
N GLU A 484 -15.53 24.12 -7.39
CA GLU A 484 -16.86 23.76 -6.87
C GLU A 484 -16.88 22.29 -6.40
N GLY A 485 -17.21 22.08 -5.13
CA GLY A 485 -17.43 20.75 -4.58
C GLY A 485 -18.75 20.18 -5.07
N LYS A 486 -18.72 19.10 -5.85
CA LYS A 486 -19.93 18.30 -6.06
C LYS A 486 -20.35 17.73 -4.71
N SER A 487 -21.62 17.88 -4.35
CA SER A 487 -22.18 17.24 -3.16
C SER A 487 -22.05 15.72 -3.32
N MET A 488 -21.06 15.12 -2.65
CA MET A 488 -20.78 13.69 -2.74
C MET A 488 -21.70 12.94 -1.79
N THR A 489 -22.88 12.56 -2.28
CA THR A 489 -23.95 11.96 -1.47
C THR A 489 -24.42 10.59 -1.93
N ASP A 490 -23.75 9.96 -2.90
CA ASP A 490 -24.15 8.64 -3.42
C ASP A 490 -23.13 7.55 -3.04
N PRO A 491 -23.39 6.80 -1.95
CA PRO A 491 -22.56 5.66 -1.57
C PRO A 491 -22.57 4.51 -2.60
N GLY A 492 -23.67 4.34 -3.34
CA GLY A 492 -23.77 3.30 -4.38
C GLY A 492 -22.84 3.59 -5.56
N ARG A 493 -22.51 4.86 -5.76
CA ARG A 493 -21.55 5.31 -6.76
C ARG A 493 -20.13 5.20 -6.25
N TYR A 494 -19.72 5.96 -5.23
CA TYR A 494 -18.28 6.13 -4.90
C TYR A 494 -17.72 5.20 -3.82
N GLY A 495 -18.53 4.33 -3.23
CA GLY A 495 -18.18 3.52 -2.06
C GLY A 495 -18.69 4.12 -0.76
N GLU A 496 -18.17 3.64 0.38
CA GLU A 496 -18.59 4.16 1.69
C GLU A 496 -18.28 5.66 1.80
N ILE A 497 -19.27 6.45 2.23
CA ILE A 497 -19.08 7.90 2.43
C ILE A 497 -18.69 8.16 3.88
N ILE A 498 -17.46 8.60 4.09
CA ILE A 498 -16.91 8.92 5.42
C ILE A 498 -16.91 10.44 5.64
N GLU A 499 -17.25 10.85 6.86
CA GLU A 499 -17.10 12.23 7.31
C GLU A 499 -15.64 12.50 7.67
N GLY A 500 -15.00 13.43 6.94
CA GLY A 500 -13.67 13.91 7.29
C GLY A 500 -13.69 14.57 8.66
N GLN A 501 -12.84 14.10 9.56
CA GLN A 501 -12.78 14.59 10.93
C GLN A 501 -11.80 15.75 11.05
N GLU A 502 -12.09 16.69 11.94
CA GLU A 502 -11.12 17.70 12.33
C GLU A 502 -10.11 17.09 13.31
N VAL A 503 -8.82 17.33 13.05
CA VAL A 503 -7.73 16.89 13.91
C VAL A 503 -7.85 17.58 15.27
N ASP A 504 -7.97 16.79 16.34
CA ASP A 504 -7.89 17.31 17.70
C ASP A 504 -6.44 17.63 18.08
N VAL A 505 -6.05 18.89 17.92
CA VAL A 505 -4.75 19.44 18.30
C VAL A 505 -4.44 19.32 19.79
N LYS A 506 -5.47 19.16 20.65
CA LYS A 506 -5.29 18.95 22.10
C LYS A 506 -5.01 17.50 22.44
N CYS A 507 -5.11 16.58 21.47
CA CYS A 507 -4.80 15.18 21.67
C CYS A 507 -3.35 15.05 22.21
N PRO A 508 -3.14 14.35 23.33
CA PRO A 508 -1.80 14.18 23.88
C PRO A 508 -0.84 13.55 22.88
N LYS A 509 0.38 14.08 22.86
CA LYS A 509 1.49 13.45 22.15
C LYS A 509 1.74 12.05 22.70
N LEU A 510 2.32 11.23 21.83
CA LEU A 510 2.60 9.82 22.11
C LEU A 510 3.56 9.66 23.30
N TYR A 511 4.48 10.60 23.46
CA TYR A 511 5.43 10.68 24.56
C TYR A 511 5.46 12.09 25.13
N ASN A 512 5.70 12.21 26.44
CA ASN A 512 5.90 13.49 27.09
C ASN A 512 7.24 13.47 27.85
N PRO A 513 8.29 14.16 27.35
CA PRO A 513 9.61 14.15 27.98
C PRO A 513 9.64 14.82 29.37
N SER A 514 8.66 15.68 29.68
CA SER A 514 8.56 16.32 31.02
C SER A 514 7.98 15.40 32.09
N LYS A 515 7.25 14.34 31.70
CA LYS A 515 6.94 13.23 32.59
C LYS A 515 8.17 12.32 32.65
N LYS A 516 9.21 12.76 33.38
CA LYS A 516 10.20 11.83 33.92
C LYS A 516 9.40 10.78 34.69
N GLY A 517 9.29 9.57 34.14
CA GLY A 517 8.65 8.46 34.82
C GLY A 517 9.28 8.33 36.20
N TRP A 518 8.42 8.32 37.22
CA TRP A 518 8.79 7.90 38.57
C TRP A 518 9.34 6.48 38.49
N TRP A 519 10.67 6.35 38.47
CA TRP A 519 11.45 5.18 38.86
C TRP A 519 12.81 5.66 39.36
#